data_AF-A0A0B2QQK7-F1
#
_entry.id   AF-A0A0B2QQK7-F1
#
_cell.length_a   1.000
_cell.length_b   1.000
_cell.length_c   1.000
_cell.angle_alpha   90.00
_cell.angle_beta   90.00
_cell.angle_gamma   90.00
#
_symmetry.space_group_name_H-M   'P 1'
#
loop_
_entity.id
_entity.type
_entity.pdbx_description
1 polymer ?
#
loop_
_entity_poly.entity_id
_entity_poly.type
_entity_poly.pdbx_seq_one_letter_code
_entity_poly.pdbx_strand_id
1 'polypeptide(L)' 'KVMNHLLDERQSAFVKGRQMLHAVLIANEVVEEARRCKRPCLLFKADFEKAYDS' A
#
# COMPACT_ATOMS: atom_id res chain seq x y z
N LYS A 1 19.43 -0.46 -15.03
CA LYS A 1 18.06 -0.01 -14.64
C LYS A 1 17.98 0.00 -13.11
N VAL A 2 18.18 1.16 -12.46
CA VAL A 2 18.22 1.26 -10.99
C VAL A 2 16.81 1.21 -10.36
N MET A 3 15.82 1.78 -11.06
CA MET A 3 14.43 1.85 -10.57
C MET A 3 13.83 0.50 -10.18
N ASN A 4 14.22 -0.59 -10.84
CA ASN A 4 13.70 -1.92 -10.52
C ASN A 4 14.16 -2.43 -9.14
N HIS A 5 15.28 -1.93 -8.62
CA HIS A 5 15.77 -2.27 -7.28
C HIS A 5 15.22 -1.36 -6.19
N LEU A 6 14.67 -0.19 -6.57
CA LEU A 6 14.09 0.79 -5.64
C LEU A 6 12.57 0.59 -5.44
N LEU A 7 11.89 -0.07 -6.38
CA LEU A 7 10.45 -0.29 -6.33
C LEU A 7 10.14 -1.61 -5.62
N ASP A 8 9.59 -1.54 -4.43
CA ASP A 8 9.05 -2.69 -3.70
C ASP A 8 7.81 -3.25 -4.41
N GLU A 9 7.57 -4.56 -4.35
CA GLU A 9 6.40 -5.22 -4.95
C GLU A 9 5.06 -4.66 -4.44
N ARG A 10 5.03 -4.17 -3.20
CA ARG A 10 3.83 -3.61 -2.55
C ARG A 10 3.54 -2.17 -2.98
N GLN A 11 4.49 -1.48 -3.61
CA GLN A 11 4.30 -0.11 -4.08
C GLN A 11 3.35 -0.07 -5.29
N SER A 12 2.12 0.38 -5.08
CA SER A 12 1.09 0.34 -6.11
C SER A 12 0.90 1.66 -6.86
N ALA A 13 1.19 2.80 -6.23
CA ALA A 13 1.01 4.12 -6.84
C ALA A 13 2.18 4.48 -7.77
N PHE A 14 1.87 5.14 -8.89
CA PHE A 14 2.83 5.70 -9.84
C PHE A 14 3.82 4.69 -10.48
N VAL A 15 3.51 3.39 -10.46
CA VAL A 15 4.31 2.34 -11.14
C VAL A 15 3.57 1.86 -12.39
N LYS A 16 4.23 1.94 -13.55
CA LYS A 16 3.66 1.48 -14.82
C LYS A 16 3.25 0.00 -14.72
N GLY A 17 2.01 -0.29 -15.08
CA GLY A 17 1.45 -1.65 -15.05
C GLY A 17 0.91 -2.09 -13.68
N ARG A 18 0.95 -1.24 -12.64
CA ARG A 18 0.29 -1.47 -11.35
C ARG A 18 -0.94 -0.57 -11.23
N GLN A 19 -2.04 -1.13 -10.74
CA GLN A 19 -3.32 -0.44 -10.60
C GLN A 19 -3.54 0.01 -9.16
N MET A 20 -3.92 1.28 -8.96
CA MET A 20 -4.16 1.85 -7.63
C MET A 20 -5.32 1.13 -6.89
N LEU A 21 -6.32 0.66 -7.63
CA LEU A 21 -7.46 -0.08 -7.07
C LEU A 21 -7.04 -1.41 -6.43
N HIS A 22 -5.96 -2.04 -6.90
CA HIS A 22 -5.47 -3.29 -6.29
C HIS A 22 -5.00 -3.06 -4.85
N ALA A 23 -4.37 -1.91 -4.57
CA ALA A 23 -3.94 -1.59 -3.20
C ALA A 23 -5.12 -1.50 -2.24
N VAL A 24 -6.23 -0.89 -2.69
CA VAL A 24 -7.45 -0.73 -1.89
C VAL A 24 -8.10 -2.09 -1.63
N LEU A 25 -8.18 -2.95 -2.65
CA LEU A 25 -8.73 -4.30 -2.52
C LEU A 25 -7.91 -5.16 -1.55
N ILE A 26 -6.58 -5.13 -1.68
CA ILE A 26 -5.67 -5.87 -0.79
C ILE A 26 -5.84 -5.39 0.65
N ALA A 27 -5.86 -4.08 0.89
CA ALA A 27 -6.06 -3.54 2.24
C ALA A 27 -7.40 -3.98 2.84
N ASN A 28 -8.47 -3.98 2.05
CA ASN A 28 -9.79 -4.41 2.49
C ASN A 28 -9.84 -5.90 2.85
N GLU A 29 -9.24 -6.77 2.02
CA GLU A 29 -9.17 -8.21 2.28
C GLU A 29 -8.36 -8.51 3.55
N VAL A 30 -7.23 -7.83 3.75
CA VAL A 30 -6.36 -8.01 4.94
C VAL A 30 -7.10 -7.59 6.22
N VAL A 31 -7.83 -6.48 6.20
CA VAL A 31 -8.64 -6.03 7.34
C VAL A 31 -9.79 -7.01 7.61
N GLU A 32 -10.45 -7.48 6.56
CA GLU A 32 -11.52 -8.47 6.66
C GLU A 32 -11.02 -9.81 7.25
N GLU A 33 -9.87 -10.29 6.80
CA GLU A 33 -9.22 -11.49 7.33
C GLU A 33 -8.88 -11.33 8.81
N ALA A 34 -8.23 -10.22 9.19
CA ALA A 34 -7.90 -9.94 10.59
C ALA A 34 -9.14 -9.95 11.49
N ARG A 35 -10.24 -9.36 10.99
CA ARG A 35 -11.55 -9.36 11.67
C ARG A 35 -12.10 -10.77 11.81
N ARG A 36 -12.12 -11.57 10.74
CA ARG A 36 -12.61 -12.96 10.75
C ARG A 36 -11.82 -13.85 11.70
N CYS A 37 -10.50 -13.70 11.72
CA CYS A 37 -9.60 -14.45 12.60
C CYS A 37 -9.59 -13.93 14.04
N LYS A 38 -10.35 -12.87 14.37
CA LYS A 38 -10.34 -12.19 15.68
C LYS A 38 -8.92 -11.79 16.12
N ARG A 39 -8.06 -11.46 15.15
CA ARG A 39 -6.69 -11.04 15.38
C ARG A 39 -6.67 -9.54 15.67
N PRO A 40 -6.05 -9.08 16.76
CA PRO A 40 -5.80 -7.65 16.95
C PRO A 40 -5.05 -7.09 15.74
N CYS A 41 -5.54 -5.99 15.18
CA CYS A 41 -4.90 -5.31 14.06
C CYS A 41 -4.87 -3.79 14.29
N LEU A 42 -3.87 -3.13 13.71
CA LEU A 42 -3.72 -1.68 13.71
C LEU A 42 -3.48 -1.24 12.26
N LEU A 43 -4.32 -0.33 11.76
CA LEU A 43 -4.09 0.33 10.48
C LEU A 43 -3.49 1.71 10.74
N PHE A 44 -2.26 1.91 10.29
CA PHE A 44 -1.59 3.21 10.39
C PHE A 44 -1.58 3.89 9.02
N LYS A 45 -2.36 4.97 8.90
CA LYS A 45 -2.37 5.82 7.70
C LYS A 45 -1.43 7.01 7.94
N ALA A 46 -0.41 7.15 7.11
CA ALA A 46 0.52 8.27 7.13
C ALA A 46 0.58 8.90 5.74
N ASP A 47 0.60 10.23 5.71
CA ASP A 47 0.63 11.05 4.50
C ASP A 47 1.63 12.20 4.71
N PHE A 48 2.24 12.68 3.63
CA PHE A 48 3.17 13.81 3.66
C PHE A 48 2.47 15.09 3.19
N GLU A 49 2.58 16.18 3.96
CA GLU A 49 1.97 17.48 3.61
C GLU A 49 2.59 18.09 2.34
N LYS A 50 3.89 17.91 2.16
CA LYS A 50 4.68 18.45 1.04
C LYS A 50 5.62 17.40 0.48
N ALA A 51 5.05 16.35 -0.13
CA ALA A 51 5.81 15.20 -0.61
C ALA A 51 6.88 15.52 -1.67
N TYR A 52 6.78 16.69 -2.33
CA TYR A 52 7.65 17.09 -3.44
C TYR A 52 8.35 18.45 -3.25
N ASP A 53 8.11 19.19 -2.16
CA ASP A 53 8.65 20.56 -1.98
C ASP A 53 10.04 20.58 -1.32
N SER A 54 10.75 19.45 -1.33
CA SER A 54 12.10 19.34 -0.76
C SER A 54 13.18 19.76 -1.73
#